data_AF-A0A2D7XAW5-F1
#
_entry.id   AF-A0A2D7XAW5-F1
#
_cell.length_a   1.000
_cell.length_b   1.000
_cell.length_c   1.000
_cell.angle_alpha   90.00
_cell.angle_beta   90.00
_cell.angle_gamma   90.00
#
_symmetry.space_group_name_H-M   'P 1'
#
loop_
_entity.id
_entity.type
_entity.pdbx_description
1 polymer ?
#
loop_
_entity_poly.entity_id
_entity_poly.type
_entity_poly.pdbx_seq_one_letter_code
_entity_poly.pdbx_strand_id
1 'polypeptide(L)'
;MKVPTYQRETGITPRAGAVPSGVRVSAGQLAEPARAMQAIARGVGDVGRVVYDDYQRRVKNQRDIEDLEINNQAKRAIAEIGAEAQIAAQEDPYTAENQYKKRIEDKIEEITAGVADPVRRQKLRLSIESLSFGQEIAVKDAARKSEIRKGFAALSEADRLAQIDIQQAQTSEEIAAAQERLSELYRYGAKNGYVLSEEVLGITRASQNSAAKQWMANKIASFTTIEEAEAFKKDMRTMVPSEILSQLTPEEITTYETTVINRRMAYLEDIEIELGAVEQAKQDAAVNRTLLDIEGGSIPLDQAGEQLDALLQAGLISRSTHKSSLDKAQTASSKKAET
;
A
#
# COMPACT_ATOMS: atom_id res chain seq x y z
N MET A 1 57.49 53.83 -31.51
CA MET A 1 56.63 52.85 -30.82
C MET A 1 57.13 51.43 -31.13
N LYS A 2 57.65 50.71 -30.11
CA LYS A 2 57.56 49.25 -29.91
C LYS A 2 58.41 48.85 -28.68
N VAL A 3 57.69 48.53 -27.61
CA VAL A 3 57.83 47.49 -26.55
C VAL A 3 59.12 47.42 -25.69
N PRO A 4 59.04 47.71 -24.37
CA PRO A 4 60.04 47.28 -23.39
C PRO A 4 59.84 45.80 -23.01
N THR A 5 60.88 44.97 -23.11
CA THR A 5 60.91 43.63 -22.54
C THR A 5 61.38 43.69 -21.08
N TYR A 6 60.46 43.40 -20.16
CA TYR A 6 60.79 43.24 -18.74
C TYR A 6 61.58 41.94 -18.53
N GLN A 7 62.88 42.05 -18.25
CA GLN A 7 63.63 40.95 -17.62
C GLN A 7 63.31 40.95 -16.13
N ARG A 8 62.56 39.93 -15.68
CA ARG A 8 62.27 39.72 -14.26
C ARG A 8 63.44 38.93 -13.66
N GLU A 9 64.33 39.61 -12.95
CA GLU A 9 65.32 38.98 -12.08
C GLU A 9 64.57 38.26 -10.94
N THR A 10 64.39 36.94 -11.07
CA THR A 10 63.93 36.11 -9.95
C THR A 10 65.11 35.87 -9.00
N GLY A 11 65.31 36.80 -8.07
CA GLY A 11 66.11 36.55 -6.89
C GLY A 11 65.39 35.52 -6.01
N ILE A 12 65.88 34.28 -6.01
CA ILE A 12 65.50 33.30 -4.99
C ILE A 12 66.15 33.79 -3.70
N THR A 13 65.38 34.40 -2.81
CA THR A 13 65.76 34.61 -1.41
C THR A 13 65.85 33.25 -0.71
N PRO A 14 67.04 32.75 -0.30
CA PRO A 14 67.10 31.70 0.69
C PRO A 14 66.81 32.34 2.06
N ARG A 15 65.91 31.72 2.81
CA ARG A 15 65.53 32.13 4.17
C ARG A 15 66.76 32.34 5.07
N ALA A 16 66.59 33.24 6.04
CA ALA A 16 67.56 33.57 7.09
C ALA A 16 68.08 32.31 7.80
N GLY A 17 69.40 32.13 7.82
CA GLY A 17 70.07 31.08 8.61
C GLY A 17 71.34 30.46 7.99
N ALA A 18 71.66 30.67 6.71
CA ALA A 18 72.86 30.10 6.09
C ALA A 18 74.09 31.00 6.30
N VAL A 19 75.06 30.53 7.08
CA VAL A 19 76.38 31.16 7.25
C VAL A 19 77.19 30.95 5.96
N PRO A 20 77.71 32.00 5.30
CA PRO A 20 78.54 31.83 4.12
C PRO A 20 79.97 31.43 4.53
N SER A 21 80.36 30.18 4.30
CA SER A 21 81.78 29.79 4.32
C SER A 21 82.41 30.12 2.96
N GLY A 22 83.20 31.20 2.91
CA GLY A 22 83.97 31.54 1.73
C GLY A 22 85.21 30.64 1.60
N VAL A 23 85.36 29.93 0.47
CA VAL A 23 86.62 29.31 0.07
C VAL A 23 87.06 29.94 -1.25
N ARG A 24 88.11 30.76 -1.20
CA ARG A 24 88.82 31.26 -2.38
C ARG A 24 89.73 30.15 -2.89
N VAL A 25 89.56 29.72 -4.14
CA VAL A 25 90.54 28.85 -4.83
C VAL A 25 91.05 29.57 -6.08
N SER A 26 92.36 29.73 -6.16
CA SER A 26 93.09 30.46 -7.21
C SER A 26 93.05 29.76 -8.58
N ALA A 27 93.00 30.56 -9.66
CA ALA A 27 92.72 30.18 -11.05
C ALA A 27 93.76 29.25 -11.76
N GLY A 28 94.71 28.63 -11.05
CA GLY A 28 95.82 27.88 -11.65
C GLY A 28 95.69 26.36 -11.71
N GLN A 29 94.67 25.74 -11.09
CA GLN A 29 94.54 24.27 -10.99
C GLN A 29 93.34 23.68 -11.74
N LEU A 30 92.63 24.46 -12.56
CA LEU A 30 91.38 24.05 -13.25
C LEU A 30 91.56 23.58 -14.71
N ALA A 31 92.78 23.27 -15.16
CA ALA A 31 93.00 22.95 -16.58
C ALA A 31 92.76 21.48 -16.96
N GLU A 32 92.81 20.53 -16.02
CA GLU A 32 92.56 19.09 -16.30
C GLU A 32 91.13 18.57 -16.01
N PRO A 33 90.34 19.09 -15.05
CA PRO A 33 88.96 18.62 -14.84
C PRO A 33 87.97 19.09 -15.92
N ALA A 34 88.30 20.16 -16.66
CA ALA A 34 87.38 20.80 -17.60
C ALA A 34 87.09 19.96 -18.85
N ARG A 35 88.02 19.08 -19.26
CA ARG A 35 87.79 18.17 -20.41
C ARG A 35 86.98 16.93 -20.03
N ALA A 36 87.08 16.45 -18.78
CA ALA A 36 86.22 15.38 -18.28
C ALA A 36 84.76 15.85 -18.06
N MET A 37 84.55 17.10 -17.63
CA MET A 37 83.19 17.64 -17.48
C MET A 37 82.47 17.93 -18.80
N GLN A 38 83.18 18.21 -19.91
CA GLN A 38 82.51 18.44 -21.20
C GLN A 38 81.91 17.17 -21.83
N ALA A 39 82.48 15.99 -21.54
CA ALA A 39 81.88 14.72 -21.94
C ALA A 39 80.63 14.36 -21.11
N ILE A 40 80.60 14.77 -19.83
CA ILE A 40 79.48 14.56 -18.92
C ILE A 40 78.35 15.58 -19.19
N ALA A 41 78.67 16.84 -19.50
CA ALA A 41 77.68 17.89 -19.72
C ALA A 41 76.81 17.69 -20.98
N ARG A 42 77.27 16.94 -22.00
CA ARG A 42 76.46 16.60 -23.19
C ARG A 42 75.55 15.38 -23.00
N GLY A 43 75.82 14.50 -22.02
CA GLY A 43 74.97 13.36 -21.69
C GLY A 43 74.04 13.58 -20.49
N VAL A 44 74.39 14.48 -19.57
CA VAL A 44 73.65 14.68 -18.30
C VAL A 44 72.48 15.66 -18.42
N GLY A 45 72.44 16.51 -19.44
CA GLY A 45 71.26 17.36 -19.72
C GLY A 45 70.03 16.54 -20.10
N ASP A 46 70.21 15.54 -20.97
CA ASP A 46 69.13 14.61 -21.35
C ASP A 46 68.82 13.61 -20.23
N VAL A 47 69.83 13.09 -19.51
CA VAL A 47 69.58 12.20 -18.36
C VAL A 47 68.88 12.93 -17.21
N GLY A 48 69.26 14.16 -16.89
CA GLY A 48 68.61 14.97 -15.85
C GLY A 48 67.17 15.35 -16.21
N ARG A 49 66.91 15.65 -17.49
CA ARG A 49 65.56 15.88 -18.02
C ARG A 49 64.73 14.60 -17.97
N VAL A 50 65.27 13.47 -18.41
CA VAL A 50 64.59 12.16 -18.36
C VAL A 50 64.28 11.75 -16.92
N VAL A 51 65.20 11.95 -15.97
CA VAL A 51 64.98 11.65 -14.54
C VAL A 51 63.92 12.57 -13.91
N TYR A 52 63.92 13.85 -14.28
CA TYR A 52 62.90 14.80 -13.83
C TYR A 52 61.52 14.49 -14.41
N ASP A 53 61.45 14.18 -15.72
CA ASP A 53 60.22 13.78 -16.40
C ASP A 53 59.68 12.46 -15.84
N ASP A 54 60.54 11.48 -15.55
CA ASP A 54 60.16 10.23 -14.88
C ASP A 54 59.69 10.45 -13.44
N TYR A 55 60.34 11.35 -12.68
CA TYR A 55 59.89 11.72 -11.34
C TYR A 55 58.51 12.39 -11.38
N GLN A 56 58.31 13.35 -12.29
CA GLN A 56 57.01 13.98 -12.48
C GLN A 56 55.94 12.96 -12.89
N ARG A 57 56.28 12.01 -13.77
CA ARG A 57 55.37 10.93 -14.18
C ARG A 57 55.03 10.00 -13.02
N ARG A 58 56.00 9.61 -12.18
CA ARG A 58 55.76 8.78 -10.98
C ARG A 58 54.85 9.50 -9.98
N VAL A 59 55.13 10.77 -9.68
CA VAL A 59 54.30 11.58 -8.77
C VAL A 59 52.89 11.75 -9.34
N LYS A 60 52.75 11.97 -10.66
CA LYS A 60 51.44 12.03 -11.32
C LYS A 60 50.70 10.70 -11.22
N ASN A 61 51.35 9.59 -11.59
CA ASN A 61 50.72 8.25 -11.52
C ASN A 61 50.30 7.91 -10.09
N GLN A 62 51.09 8.28 -9.08
CA GLN A 62 50.74 8.08 -7.69
C GLN A 62 49.51 8.89 -7.29
N ARG A 63 49.44 10.17 -7.71
CA ARG A 63 48.24 11.01 -7.50
C ARG A 63 47.01 10.46 -8.21
N ASP A 64 47.17 9.97 -9.44
CA ASP A 64 46.08 9.41 -10.22
C ASP A 64 45.53 8.13 -9.55
N ILE A 65 46.40 7.28 -8.97
CA ILE A 65 45.99 6.10 -8.19
C ILE A 65 45.26 6.51 -6.92
N GLU A 66 45.80 7.45 -6.15
CA GLU A 66 45.14 8.00 -4.95
C GLU A 66 43.76 8.60 -5.28
N ASP A 67 43.66 9.38 -6.36
CA ASP A 67 42.39 9.96 -6.82
C ASP A 67 41.39 8.88 -7.21
N LEU A 68 41.84 7.80 -7.85
CA LEU A 68 40.99 6.65 -8.18
C LEU A 68 40.51 5.91 -6.92
N GLU A 69 41.38 5.72 -5.92
CA GLU A 69 41.00 5.11 -4.65
C GLU A 69 39.98 5.97 -3.88
N ILE A 70 40.21 7.27 -3.78
CA ILE A 70 39.28 8.24 -3.17
C ILE A 70 37.93 8.21 -3.90
N ASN A 71 37.93 8.24 -5.22
CA ASN A 71 36.70 8.16 -6.01
C ASN A 71 35.97 6.83 -5.81
N ASN A 72 36.69 5.71 -5.70
CA ASN A 72 36.08 4.40 -5.44
C ASN A 72 35.49 4.30 -4.02
N GLN A 73 36.17 4.86 -3.02
CA GLN A 73 35.64 4.96 -1.66
C GLN A 73 34.38 5.83 -1.63
N ALA A 74 34.41 6.98 -2.29
CA ALA A 74 33.27 7.88 -2.40
C ALA A 74 32.08 7.22 -3.11
N LYS A 75 32.31 6.50 -4.22
CA LYS A 75 31.26 5.74 -4.93
C LYS A 75 30.59 4.72 -4.02
N ARG A 76 31.36 3.97 -3.23
CA ARG A 76 30.80 2.97 -2.30
C ARG A 76 29.98 3.64 -1.19
N ALA A 77 30.53 4.67 -0.57
CA ALA A 77 29.84 5.38 0.51
C ALA A 77 28.55 6.07 0.03
N ILE A 78 28.58 6.73 -1.14
CA ILE A 78 27.40 7.35 -1.74
C ILE A 78 26.33 6.29 -2.07
N ALA A 79 26.73 5.12 -2.58
CA ALA A 79 25.79 4.03 -2.86
C ALA A 79 25.15 3.46 -1.59
N GLU A 80 25.92 3.30 -0.52
CA GLU A 80 25.42 2.84 0.79
C GLU A 80 24.44 3.84 1.41
N ILE A 81 24.83 5.11 1.49
CA ILE A 81 23.96 6.20 1.99
C ILE A 81 22.69 6.31 1.12
N GLY A 82 22.82 6.17 -0.20
CA GLY A 82 21.70 6.16 -1.12
C GLY A 82 20.74 4.99 -0.89
N ALA A 83 21.25 3.79 -0.67
CA ALA A 83 20.45 2.60 -0.39
C ALA A 83 19.70 2.74 0.95
N GLU A 84 20.37 3.20 2.00
CA GLU A 84 19.72 3.46 3.30
C GLU A 84 18.62 4.52 3.19
N ALA A 85 18.89 5.62 2.48
CA ALA A 85 17.90 6.67 2.26
C ALA A 85 16.71 6.20 1.43
N GLN A 86 16.91 5.33 0.43
CA GLN A 86 15.81 4.72 -0.33
C GLN A 86 14.94 3.80 0.54
N ILE A 87 15.52 3.08 1.50
CA ILE A 87 14.76 2.29 2.48
C ILE A 87 13.97 3.23 3.40
N ALA A 88 14.62 4.25 3.96
CA ALA A 88 13.99 5.23 4.84
C ALA A 88 12.86 6.01 4.15
N ALA A 89 12.98 6.28 2.86
CA ALA A 89 11.96 6.96 2.05
C ALA A 89 10.63 6.20 1.98
N GLN A 90 10.63 4.89 2.28
CA GLN A 90 9.40 4.10 2.38
C GLN A 90 8.62 4.47 3.64
N GLU A 91 9.30 4.77 4.74
CA GLU A 91 8.70 5.10 6.03
C GLU A 91 8.38 6.59 6.13
N ASP A 92 9.33 7.46 5.83
CA ASP A 92 9.18 8.91 5.85
C ASP A 92 9.93 9.58 4.67
N PRO A 93 9.20 9.94 3.59
CA PRO A 93 9.75 10.61 2.40
C PRO A 93 10.55 11.88 2.71
N TYR A 94 10.03 12.74 3.59
CA TYR A 94 10.62 14.06 3.88
C TYR A 94 11.87 13.95 4.72
N THR A 95 11.86 13.04 5.70
CA THR A 95 13.01 12.80 6.55
C THR A 95 14.14 12.12 5.76
N ALA A 96 13.82 11.23 4.82
CA ALA A 96 14.81 10.53 4.01
C ALA A 96 15.62 11.47 3.09
N GLU A 97 14.97 12.41 2.40
CA GLU A 97 15.67 13.37 1.54
C GLU A 97 16.62 14.30 2.31
N ASN A 98 16.15 14.80 3.46
CA ASN A 98 16.95 15.70 4.30
C ASN A 98 18.14 14.97 4.95
N GLN A 99 17.93 13.73 5.40
CA GLN A 99 19.00 12.90 5.95
C GLN A 99 20.02 12.51 4.87
N TYR A 100 19.56 12.20 3.65
CA TYR A 100 20.44 11.89 2.53
C TYR A 100 21.40 13.05 2.22
N LYS A 101 20.87 14.26 2.04
CA LYS A 101 21.68 15.45 1.74
C LYS A 101 22.74 15.70 2.80
N LYS A 102 22.32 15.70 4.08
CA LYS A 102 23.23 15.93 5.20
C LYS A 102 24.33 14.87 5.28
N ARG A 103 23.98 13.60 5.17
CA ARG A 103 24.95 12.49 5.22
C ARG A 103 25.93 12.51 4.05
N ILE A 104 25.47 12.87 2.86
CA ILE A 104 26.33 13.04 1.68
C ILE A 104 27.32 14.19 1.90
N GLU A 105 26.86 15.34 2.38
CA GLU A 105 27.71 16.51 2.65
C GLU A 105 28.80 16.17 3.67
N ASP A 106 28.42 15.58 4.81
CA ASP A 106 29.34 15.14 5.87
C ASP A 106 30.37 14.13 5.30
N LYS A 107 29.94 13.20 4.44
CA LYS A 107 30.82 12.18 3.88
C LYS A 107 31.77 12.71 2.81
N ILE A 108 31.34 13.68 2.02
CA ILE A 108 32.19 14.37 1.03
C ILE A 108 33.30 15.13 1.76
N GLU A 109 32.96 15.82 2.86
CA GLU A 109 33.95 16.51 3.68
C GLU A 109 34.94 15.53 4.31
N GLU A 110 34.45 14.44 4.90
CA GLU A 110 35.30 13.38 5.50
C GLU A 110 36.31 12.80 4.50
N ILE A 111 35.84 12.43 3.30
CA ILE A 111 36.68 11.79 2.27
C ILE A 111 37.71 12.77 1.69
N THR A 112 37.36 14.06 1.56
CA THR A 112 38.24 15.05 0.93
C THR A 112 39.16 15.78 1.92
N ALA A 113 38.90 15.70 3.23
CA ALA A 113 39.68 16.36 4.28
C ALA A 113 41.18 15.99 4.25
N GLY A 114 41.51 14.76 3.85
CA GLY A 114 42.90 14.26 3.77
C GLY A 114 43.75 14.85 2.63
N VAL A 115 43.14 15.57 1.67
CA VAL A 115 43.84 16.11 0.50
C VAL A 115 44.42 17.49 0.82
N ALA A 116 45.74 17.59 0.97
CA ALA A 116 46.41 18.84 1.37
C ALA A 116 46.35 19.97 0.31
N ASP A 117 46.34 19.62 -0.98
CA ASP A 117 46.27 20.60 -2.08
C ASP A 117 44.83 21.12 -2.25
N PRO A 118 44.57 22.44 -2.07
CA PRO A 118 43.22 23.00 -2.14
C PRO A 118 42.60 22.90 -3.55
N VAL A 119 43.41 22.97 -4.61
CA VAL A 119 42.90 22.85 -6.00
C VAL A 119 42.50 21.42 -6.30
N ARG A 120 43.32 20.45 -5.87
CA ARG A 120 43.00 19.01 -5.98
C ARG A 120 41.79 18.64 -5.14
N ARG A 121 41.71 19.13 -3.90
CA ARG A 121 40.58 18.92 -2.99
C ARG A 121 39.27 19.41 -3.61
N GLN A 122 39.25 20.61 -4.17
CA GLN A 122 38.06 21.16 -4.83
C GLN A 122 37.63 20.33 -6.05
N LYS A 123 38.58 19.87 -6.88
CA LYS A 123 38.27 19.01 -8.03
C LYS A 123 37.65 17.67 -7.60
N LEU A 124 38.22 17.03 -6.59
CA LEU A 124 37.69 15.78 -6.03
C LEU A 124 36.30 15.98 -5.43
N ARG A 125 36.10 17.06 -4.66
CA ARG A 125 34.80 17.42 -4.11
C ARG A 125 33.72 17.54 -5.19
N LEU A 126 33.98 18.33 -6.25
CA LEU A 126 33.04 18.50 -7.37
C LEU A 126 32.76 17.18 -8.11
N SER A 127 33.77 16.33 -8.29
CA SER A 127 33.62 15.00 -8.89
C SER A 127 32.69 14.11 -8.06
N ILE A 128 32.86 14.13 -6.74
CA ILE A 128 32.05 13.33 -5.82
C ILE A 128 30.62 13.89 -5.71
N GLU A 129 30.45 15.21 -5.63
CA GLU A 129 29.14 15.87 -5.69
C GLU A 129 28.39 15.48 -6.97
N SER A 130 29.08 15.46 -8.12
CA SER A 130 28.50 15.01 -9.38
C SER A 130 28.00 13.56 -9.35
N LEU A 131 28.67 12.68 -8.60
CA LEU A 131 28.25 11.29 -8.43
C LEU A 131 27.00 11.18 -7.53
N SER A 132 26.87 12.08 -6.56
CA SER A 132 25.73 12.07 -5.63
C SER A 132 24.41 12.47 -6.29
N PHE A 133 24.40 13.33 -7.31
CA PHE A 133 23.16 13.77 -7.98
C PHE A 133 22.33 12.62 -8.54
N GLY A 134 22.97 11.60 -9.13
CA GLY A 134 22.24 10.44 -9.66
C GLY A 134 21.52 9.64 -8.56
N GLN A 135 22.14 9.52 -7.39
CA GLN A 135 21.54 8.85 -6.24
C GLN A 135 20.48 9.73 -5.57
N GLU A 136 20.68 11.05 -5.54
CA GLU A 136 19.66 12.00 -5.05
C GLU A 136 18.36 11.87 -5.85
N ILE A 137 18.45 11.77 -7.19
CA ILE A 137 17.28 11.54 -8.05
C ILE A 137 16.59 10.22 -7.69
N ALA A 138 17.36 9.14 -7.50
CA ALA A 138 16.81 7.84 -7.14
C ALA A 138 16.10 7.85 -5.77
N VAL A 139 16.65 8.56 -4.77
CA VAL A 139 16.03 8.75 -3.45
C VAL A 139 14.72 9.54 -3.59
N LYS A 140 14.71 10.64 -4.33
CA LYS A 140 13.50 11.44 -4.60
C LYS A 140 12.43 10.63 -5.33
N ASP A 141 12.81 9.83 -6.32
CA ASP A 141 11.89 8.96 -7.03
C ASP A 141 11.30 7.87 -6.11
N ALA A 142 12.12 7.30 -5.22
CA ALA A 142 11.65 6.35 -4.21
C ALA A 142 10.67 7.00 -3.22
N ALA A 143 11.01 8.19 -2.71
CA ALA A 143 10.16 9.00 -1.84
C ALA A 143 8.82 9.32 -2.52
N ARG A 144 8.84 9.84 -3.74
CA ARG A 144 7.63 10.13 -4.53
C ARG A 144 6.77 8.89 -4.78
N LYS A 145 7.39 7.75 -5.13
CA LYS A 145 6.65 6.49 -5.29
C LYS A 145 6.01 6.03 -3.98
N SER A 146 6.69 6.22 -2.85
CA SER A 146 6.16 5.92 -1.53
C SER A 146 4.95 6.81 -1.18
N GLU A 147 5.04 8.11 -1.43
CA GLU A 147 3.93 9.07 -1.25
C GLU A 147 2.72 8.70 -2.10
N ILE A 148 2.94 8.36 -3.38
CA ILE A 148 1.88 7.91 -4.29
C ILE A 148 1.22 6.64 -3.74
N ARG A 149 2.00 5.65 -3.28
CA ARG A 149 1.44 4.41 -2.72
C ARG A 149 0.61 4.66 -1.46
N LYS A 150 1.11 5.49 -0.54
CA LYS A 150 0.38 5.85 0.69
C LYS A 150 -0.90 6.63 0.38
N GLY A 151 -0.81 7.61 -0.52
CA GLY A 151 -1.94 8.39 -1.00
C GLY A 151 -3.00 7.53 -1.68
N PHE A 152 -2.58 6.62 -2.56
CA PHE A 152 -3.46 5.65 -3.22
C PHE A 152 -4.11 4.69 -2.22
N ALA A 153 -3.37 4.20 -1.22
CA ALA A 153 -3.94 3.34 -0.17
C ALA A 153 -5.01 4.08 0.64
N ALA A 154 -4.75 5.32 1.04
CA ALA A 154 -5.72 6.16 1.74
C ALA A 154 -6.95 6.45 0.86
N LEU A 155 -6.74 6.72 -0.44
CA LEU A 155 -7.80 6.91 -1.42
C LEU A 155 -8.67 5.65 -1.55
N SER A 156 -8.06 4.47 -1.64
CA SER A 156 -8.76 3.20 -1.77
C SER A 156 -9.61 2.89 -0.53
N GLU A 157 -9.13 3.22 0.67
CA GLU A 157 -9.91 3.05 1.88
C GLU A 157 -11.09 4.04 1.95
N ALA A 158 -10.86 5.29 1.56
CA ALA A 158 -11.92 6.30 1.47
C ALA A 158 -12.96 5.94 0.39
N ASP A 159 -12.54 5.38 -0.74
CA ASP A 159 -13.43 4.86 -1.79
C ASP A 159 -14.31 3.73 -1.24
N ARG A 160 -13.72 2.78 -0.51
CA ARG A 160 -14.46 1.69 0.14
C ARG A 160 -15.54 2.23 1.08
N LEU A 161 -15.21 3.22 1.90
CA LEU A 161 -16.17 3.86 2.81
C LEU A 161 -17.29 4.59 2.05
N ALA A 162 -16.95 5.35 1.01
CA ALA A 162 -17.95 6.03 0.19
C ALA A 162 -18.86 5.04 -0.58
N GLN A 163 -18.33 3.90 -1.03
CA GLN A 163 -19.15 2.82 -1.60
C GLN A 163 -20.12 2.23 -0.56
N ILE A 164 -19.69 2.03 0.69
CA ILE A 164 -20.56 1.57 1.79
C ILE A 164 -21.69 2.59 2.05
N ASP A 165 -21.38 3.88 2.06
CA ASP A 165 -22.39 4.93 2.21
C ASP A 165 -23.48 4.83 1.12
N ILE A 166 -23.07 4.62 -0.14
CA ILE A 166 -24.02 4.40 -1.25
C ILE A 166 -24.85 3.13 -1.02
N GLN A 167 -24.23 2.04 -0.55
CA GLN A 167 -24.91 0.76 -0.34
C GLN A 167 -25.93 0.77 0.79
N GLN A 168 -25.71 1.60 1.82
CA GLN A 168 -26.58 1.68 2.99
C GLN A 168 -27.61 2.81 2.88
N ALA A 169 -27.44 3.72 1.93
CA ALA A 169 -28.36 4.83 1.70
C ALA A 169 -29.78 4.34 1.39
N GLN A 170 -30.76 4.97 2.02
CA GLN A 170 -32.18 4.64 1.87
C GLN A 170 -32.89 5.58 0.91
N THR A 171 -32.31 6.76 0.67
CA THR A 171 -32.92 7.82 -0.15
C THR A 171 -32.06 8.19 -1.36
N SER A 172 -32.69 8.72 -2.41
CA SER A 172 -31.99 9.27 -3.57
C SER A 172 -31.04 10.41 -3.22
N GLU A 173 -31.39 11.26 -2.25
CA GLU A 173 -30.55 12.38 -1.81
C GLU A 173 -29.24 11.89 -1.17
N GLU A 174 -29.32 10.88 -0.31
CA GLU A 174 -28.13 10.26 0.32
C GLU A 174 -27.22 9.61 -0.73
N ILE A 175 -27.81 8.91 -1.71
CA ILE A 175 -27.06 8.28 -2.80
C ILE A 175 -26.35 9.33 -3.65
N ALA A 176 -27.08 10.37 -4.07
CA ALA A 176 -26.51 11.46 -4.86
C ALA A 176 -25.34 12.14 -4.11
N ALA A 177 -25.52 12.45 -2.83
CA ALA A 177 -24.48 13.06 -2.00
C ALA A 177 -23.25 12.13 -1.83
N ALA A 178 -23.45 10.83 -1.68
CA ALA A 178 -22.35 9.86 -1.58
C ALA A 178 -21.61 9.67 -2.93
N GLN A 179 -22.34 9.66 -4.05
CA GLN A 179 -21.76 9.61 -5.40
C GLN A 179 -20.96 10.88 -5.74
N GLU A 180 -21.40 12.05 -5.27
CA GLU A 180 -20.67 13.31 -5.39
C GLU A 180 -19.37 13.27 -4.58
N ARG A 181 -19.44 12.90 -3.30
CA ARG A 181 -18.26 12.71 -2.43
C ARG A 181 -17.24 11.75 -3.05
N LEU A 182 -17.71 10.65 -3.63
CA LEU A 182 -16.87 9.69 -4.35
C LEU A 182 -16.18 10.32 -5.57
N SER A 183 -16.91 11.12 -6.34
CA SER A 183 -16.36 11.84 -7.50
C SER A 183 -15.30 12.88 -7.09
N GLU A 184 -15.56 13.60 -6.00
CA GLU A 184 -14.61 14.56 -5.42
C GLU A 184 -13.34 13.88 -4.90
N LEU A 185 -13.48 12.71 -4.26
CA LEU A 185 -12.36 11.91 -3.80
C LEU A 185 -11.40 11.56 -4.95
N TYR A 186 -11.93 11.09 -6.09
CA TYR A 186 -11.09 10.77 -7.25
C TYR A 186 -10.49 12.02 -7.92
N ARG A 187 -11.21 13.15 -7.95
CA ARG A 187 -10.65 14.45 -8.38
C ARG A 187 -9.49 14.90 -7.47
N TYR A 188 -9.63 14.72 -6.16
CA TYR A 188 -8.57 14.98 -5.21
C TYR A 188 -7.38 14.04 -5.43
N GLY A 189 -7.62 12.74 -5.63
CA GLY A 189 -6.58 11.76 -5.97
C GLY A 189 -5.79 12.14 -7.22
N ALA A 190 -6.46 12.61 -8.28
CA ALA A 190 -5.80 13.08 -9.49
C ALA A 190 -5.01 14.38 -9.29
N LYS A 191 -5.55 15.35 -8.55
CA LYS A 191 -4.85 16.60 -8.22
C LYS A 191 -3.53 16.35 -7.49
N ASN A 192 -3.46 15.31 -6.65
CA ASN A 192 -2.27 14.91 -5.91
C ASN A 192 -1.39 13.90 -6.67
N GLY A 193 -1.77 13.50 -7.88
CA GLY A 193 -1.01 12.56 -8.71
C GLY A 193 -1.06 11.10 -8.24
N TYR A 194 -2.04 10.73 -7.42
CA TYR A 194 -2.26 9.34 -6.97
C TYR A 194 -2.98 8.50 -8.03
N VAL A 195 -3.75 9.15 -8.89
CA VAL A 195 -4.50 8.55 -10.00
C VAL A 195 -4.27 9.38 -11.25
N LEU A 196 -4.24 8.75 -12.42
CA LEU A 196 -4.13 9.46 -13.69
C LEU A 196 -5.40 10.28 -13.95
N SER A 197 -5.24 11.52 -14.39
CA SER A 197 -6.36 12.44 -14.59
C SER A 197 -7.32 11.94 -15.68
N GLU A 198 -6.80 11.30 -16.73
CA GLU A 198 -7.62 10.69 -17.78
C GLU A 198 -8.46 9.49 -17.31
N GLU A 199 -8.06 8.82 -16.22
CA GLU A 199 -8.73 7.62 -15.72
C GLU A 199 -9.82 7.92 -14.68
N VAL A 200 -9.82 9.13 -14.10
CA VAL A 200 -10.74 9.55 -13.02
C VAL A 200 -12.20 9.22 -13.34
N LEU A 201 -12.66 9.56 -14.55
CA LEU A 201 -14.05 9.34 -14.95
C LEU A 201 -14.37 7.85 -15.08
N GLY A 202 -13.44 7.05 -15.60
CA GLY A 202 -13.60 5.60 -15.73
C GLY A 202 -13.68 4.91 -14.38
N ILE A 203 -12.77 5.24 -13.47
CA ILE A 203 -12.70 4.66 -12.14
C ILE A 203 -13.92 5.09 -11.30
N THR A 204 -14.30 6.36 -11.36
CA THR A 204 -15.49 6.87 -10.66
C THR A 204 -16.75 6.11 -11.11
N ARG A 205 -16.95 5.94 -12.43
CA ARG A 205 -18.09 5.19 -12.97
C ARG A 205 -18.06 3.73 -12.56
N ALA A 206 -16.90 3.07 -12.59
CA ALA A 206 -16.76 1.69 -12.17
C ALA A 206 -17.11 1.50 -10.68
N SER A 207 -16.64 2.41 -9.82
CA SER A 207 -16.96 2.40 -8.38
C SER A 207 -18.46 2.66 -8.13
N GLN A 208 -19.07 3.63 -8.83
CA GLN A 208 -20.52 3.88 -8.75
C GLN A 208 -21.36 2.68 -9.22
N ASN A 209 -20.98 2.04 -10.32
CA ASN A 209 -21.65 0.83 -10.82
C ASN A 209 -21.52 -0.34 -9.82
N SER A 210 -20.33 -0.56 -9.25
CA SER A 210 -20.10 -1.56 -8.21
C SER A 210 -21.00 -1.32 -6.99
N ALA A 211 -21.05 -0.08 -6.49
CA ALA A 211 -21.89 0.30 -5.37
C ALA A 211 -23.39 0.12 -5.69
N ALA A 212 -23.83 0.49 -6.89
CA ALA A 212 -25.21 0.30 -7.34
C ALA A 212 -25.63 -1.17 -7.38
N LYS A 213 -24.75 -2.06 -7.87
CA LYS A 213 -24.98 -3.52 -7.88
C LYS A 213 -25.10 -4.09 -6.46
N GLN A 214 -24.23 -3.64 -5.56
CA GLN A 214 -24.26 -4.07 -4.16
C GLN A 214 -25.51 -3.55 -3.45
N TRP A 215 -25.91 -2.30 -3.69
CA TRP A 215 -27.17 -1.76 -3.19
C TRP A 215 -28.37 -2.62 -3.64
N MET A 216 -28.46 -2.95 -4.93
CA MET A 216 -29.53 -3.81 -5.46
C MET A 216 -29.55 -5.19 -4.80
N ALA A 217 -28.38 -5.82 -4.66
CA ALA A 217 -28.25 -7.12 -4.02
C ALA A 217 -28.69 -7.06 -2.54
N ASN A 218 -28.26 -6.04 -1.80
CA ASN A 218 -28.62 -5.84 -0.40
C ASN A 218 -30.12 -5.57 -0.25
N LYS A 219 -30.70 -4.75 -1.13
CA LYS A 219 -32.14 -4.47 -1.13
C LYS A 219 -32.95 -5.75 -1.34
N ILE A 220 -32.57 -6.57 -2.32
CA ILE A 220 -33.27 -7.84 -2.58
C ILE A 220 -33.07 -8.84 -1.43
N ALA A 221 -31.86 -8.93 -0.88
CA ALA A 221 -31.57 -9.80 0.26
C ALA A 221 -32.33 -9.38 1.53
N SER A 222 -32.70 -8.09 1.66
CA SER A 222 -33.44 -7.57 2.81
C SER A 222 -34.90 -8.02 2.88
N PHE A 223 -35.48 -8.51 1.78
CA PHE A 223 -36.87 -8.98 1.78
C PHE A 223 -37.03 -10.21 2.64
N THR A 224 -38.00 -10.17 3.53
CA THR A 224 -38.29 -11.22 4.50
C THR A 224 -39.51 -12.04 4.13
N THR A 225 -40.36 -11.53 3.23
CA THR A 225 -41.57 -12.24 2.76
C THR A 225 -41.64 -12.27 1.23
N ILE A 226 -42.42 -13.21 0.71
CA ILE A 226 -42.63 -13.36 -0.74
C ILE A 226 -43.34 -12.12 -1.29
N GLU A 227 -44.31 -11.55 -0.56
CA GLU A 227 -45.07 -10.38 -1.00
C GLU A 227 -44.19 -9.14 -1.18
N GLU A 228 -43.20 -8.93 -0.30
CA GLU A 228 -42.22 -7.85 -0.44
C GLU A 228 -41.41 -7.99 -1.73
N ALA A 229 -40.97 -9.21 -2.02
CA ALA A 229 -40.19 -9.52 -3.22
C ALA A 229 -41.03 -9.39 -4.51
N GLU A 230 -42.29 -9.83 -4.49
CA GLU A 230 -43.22 -9.67 -5.61
C GLU A 230 -43.56 -8.21 -5.89
N ALA A 231 -43.84 -7.43 -4.84
CA ALA A 231 -44.10 -5.99 -4.96
C ALA A 231 -42.89 -5.29 -5.58
N PHE A 232 -41.68 -5.60 -5.10
CA PHE A 232 -40.46 -5.04 -5.65
C PHE A 232 -40.23 -5.46 -7.10
N LYS A 233 -40.52 -6.71 -7.47
CA LYS A 233 -40.42 -7.17 -8.87
C LYS A 233 -41.32 -6.40 -9.81
N LYS A 234 -42.56 -6.12 -9.38
CA LYS A 234 -43.56 -5.42 -10.19
C LYS A 234 -43.21 -3.94 -10.39
N ASP A 235 -42.74 -3.30 -9.32
CA ASP A 235 -42.56 -1.84 -9.26
C ASP A 235 -41.07 -1.44 -9.10
N MET A 236 -40.13 -2.30 -9.52
CA MET A 236 -38.69 -2.09 -9.30
C MET A 236 -38.21 -0.73 -9.82
N ARG A 237 -38.66 -0.35 -11.01
CA ARG A 237 -38.22 0.89 -11.68
C ARG A 237 -38.72 2.17 -11.01
N THR A 238 -39.73 2.07 -10.15
CA THR A 238 -40.24 3.20 -9.36
C THR A 238 -39.75 3.16 -7.92
N MET A 239 -39.49 1.96 -7.37
CA MET A 239 -38.98 1.78 -6.01
C MET A 239 -37.46 1.96 -5.89
N VAL A 240 -36.71 1.73 -6.96
CA VAL A 240 -35.25 1.92 -6.96
C VAL A 240 -34.91 3.38 -7.28
N PRO A 241 -34.05 4.03 -6.48
CA PRO A 241 -33.53 5.37 -6.75
C PRO A 241 -32.99 5.51 -8.18
N SER A 242 -33.31 6.63 -8.84
CA SER A 242 -32.86 6.92 -10.22
C SER A 242 -31.34 6.87 -10.36
N GLU A 243 -30.62 7.28 -9.31
CA GLU A 243 -29.16 7.33 -9.21
C GLU A 243 -28.52 5.94 -9.21
N ILE A 244 -29.28 4.90 -8.85
CA ILE A 244 -28.85 3.50 -8.91
C ILE A 244 -29.18 2.94 -10.30
N LEU A 245 -30.40 3.18 -10.78
CA LEU A 245 -30.83 2.71 -12.10
C LEU A 245 -29.96 3.27 -13.23
N SER A 246 -29.54 4.53 -13.14
CA SER A 246 -28.69 5.16 -14.15
C SER A 246 -27.28 4.56 -14.25
N GLN A 247 -26.85 3.82 -13.22
CA GLN A 247 -25.52 3.20 -13.17
C GLN A 247 -25.53 1.76 -13.69
N LEU A 248 -26.71 1.17 -13.87
CA LEU A 248 -26.88 -0.21 -14.31
C LEU A 248 -27.21 -0.26 -15.81
N THR A 249 -26.77 -1.33 -16.47
CA THR A 249 -27.17 -1.58 -17.85
C THR A 249 -28.60 -2.13 -17.91
N PRO A 250 -29.32 -1.98 -19.04
CA PRO A 250 -30.65 -2.58 -19.21
C PRO A 250 -30.67 -4.11 -18.98
N GLU A 251 -29.59 -4.80 -19.35
CA GLU A 251 -29.43 -6.24 -19.13
C GLU A 251 -29.27 -6.57 -17.65
N GLU A 252 -28.50 -5.77 -16.90
CA GLU A 252 -28.34 -5.92 -15.45
C GLU A 252 -29.67 -5.69 -14.73
N ILE A 253 -30.40 -4.64 -15.09
CA ILE A 253 -31.75 -4.36 -14.58
C ILE A 253 -32.66 -5.57 -14.81
N THR A 254 -32.70 -6.09 -16.04
CA THR A 254 -33.51 -7.29 -16.37
C THR A 254 -33.08 -8.51 -15.56
N THR A 255 -31.78 -8.68 -15.31
CA THR A 255 -31.24 -9.78 -14.51
C THR A 255 -31.72 -9.70 -13.06
N TYR A 256 -31.74 -8.50 -12.46
CA TYR A 256 -32.30 -8.31 -11.12
C TYR A 256 -33.82 -8.54 -11.10
N GLU A 257 -34.56 -7.95 -12.05
CA GLU A 257 -36.03 -8.09 -12.18
C GLU A 257 -36.48 -9.55 -12.29
N THR A 258 -35.72 -10.38 -13.00
CA THR A 258 -36.14 -11.74 -13.35
C THR A 258 -35.40 -12.83 -12.58
N THR A 259 -34.08 -12.76 -12.51
CA THR A 259 -33.28 -13.89 -12.04
C THR A 259 -33.02 -13.80 -10.55
N VAL A 260 -32.57 -12.64 -10.07
CA VAL A 260 -32.17 -12.48 -8.67
C VAL A 260 -33.40 -12.47 -7.75
N ILE A 261 -34.45 -11.73 -8.11
CA ILE A 261 -35.68 -11.71 -7.31
C ILE A 261 -36.39 -13.07 -7.30
N ASN A 262 -36.50 -13.78 -8.45
CA ASN A 262 -37.11 -15.11 -8.46
C ASN A 262 -36.36 -16.12 -7.58
N ARG A 263 -35.01 -16.04 -7.55
CA ARG A 263 -34.22 -16.87 -6.63
C ARG A 263 -34.50 -16.53 -5.17
N ARG A 264 -34.66 -15.24 -4.84
CA ARG A 264 -35.02 -14.82 -3.49
C ARG A 264 -36.41 -15.33 -3.10
N MET A 265 -37.40 -15.23 -3.98
CA MET A 265 -38.74 -15.75 -3.74
C MET A 265 -38.74 -17.26 -3.49
N ALA A 266 -38.06 -18.05 -4.35
CA ALA A 266 -37.94 -19.49 -4.14
C ALA A 266 -37.28 -19.85 -2.79
N TYR A 267 -36.26 -19.10 -2.38
CA TYR A 267 -35.65 -19.28 -1.06
C TYR A 267 -36.61 -18.96 0.10
N LEU A 268 -37.46 -17.94 -0.06
CA LEU A 268 -38.47 -17.59 0.95
C LEU A 268 -39.60 -18.63 1.00
N GLU A 269 -40.02 -19.19 -0.14
CA GLU A 269 -40.95 -20.32 -0.20
C GLU A 269 -40.40 -21.54 0.56
N ASP A 270 -39.13 -21.88 0.36
CA ASP A 270 -38.48 -22.99 1.09
C ASP A 270 -38.52 -22.75 2.61
N ILE A 271 -38.24 -21.52 3.07
CA ILE A 271 -38.32 -21.14 4.49
C ILE A 271 -39.75 -21.30 5.02
N GLU A 272 -40.75 -20.84 4.29
CA GLU A 272 -42.15 -20.93 4.71
C GLU A 272 -42.61 -22.38 4.85
N ILE A 273 -42.19 -23.26 3.92
CA ILE A 273 -42.46 -24.70 3.98
C ILE A 273 -41.82 -25.32 5.23
N GLU A 274 -40.55 -25.02 5.49
CA GLU A 274 -39.83 -25.53 6.67
C GLU A 274 -40.49 -25.06 7.98
N LEU A 275 -40.84 -23.78 8.07
CA LEU A 275 -41.55 -23.22 9.23
C LEU A 275 -42.91 -23.89 9.44
N GLY A 276 -43.67 -24.12 8.36
CA GLY A 276 -44.94 -24.85 8.41
C GLY A 276 -44.79 -26.28 8.92
N ALA A 277 -43.75 -26.99 8.46
CA ALA A 277 -43.45 -28.35 8.93
C ALA A 277 -43.06 -28.39 10.41
N VAL A 278 -42.28 -27.41 10.88
CA VAL A 278 -41.92 -27.27 12.30
C VAL A 278 -43.16 -27.02 13.16
N GLU A 279 -44.07 -26.14 12.70
CA GLU A 279 -45.27 -25.82 13.46
C GLU A 279 -46.23 -27.01 13.52
N GLN A 280 -46.37 -27.76 12.43
CA GLN A 280 -47.11 -29.03 12.41
C GLN A 280 -46.49 -30.04 13.39
N ALA A 281 -45.16 -30.20 13.39
CA ALA A 281 -44.49 -31.11 14.30
C ALA A 281 -44.68 -30.74 15.78
N LYS A 282 -44.70 -29.43 16.10
CA LYS A 282 -45.05 -28.96 17.46
C LYS A 282 -46.49 -29.30 17.82
N GLN A 283 -47.42 -29.12 16.89
CA GLN A 283 -48.83 -29.46 17.10
C GLN A 283 -48.98 -30.96 17.36
N ASP A 284 -48.35 -31.80 16.55
CA ASP A 284 -48.36 -33.26 16.72
C ASP A 284 -47.73 -33.68 18.06
N ALA A 285 -46.63 -33.04 18.48
CA ALA A 285 -46.01 -33.29 19.77
C ALA A 285 -46.91 -32.89 20.95
N ALA A 286 -47.63 -31.77 20.84
CA ALA A 286 -48.59 -31.33 21.85
C ALA A 286 -49.78 -32.31 21.96
N VAL A 287 -50.29 -32.78 20.82
CA VAL A 287 -51.33 -33.82 20.76
C VAL A 287 -50.85 -35.10 21.44
N ASN A 288 -49.67 -35.60 21.05
CA ASN A 288 -49.10 -36.83 21.62
C ASN A 288 -48.86 -36.72 23.13
N ARG A 289 -48.40 -35.57 23.62
CA ARG A 289 -48.24 -35.33 25.05
C ARG A 289 -49.58 -35.38 25.78
N THR A 290 -50.61 -34.72 25.23
CA THR A 290 -51.96 -34.74 25.79
C THR A 290 -52.51 -36.16 25.84
N LEU A 291 -52.33 -36.96 24.78
CA LEU A 291 -52.72 -38.37 24.78
C LEU A 291 -51.98 -39.18 25.85
N LEU A 292 -50.68 -38.99 26.00
CA LEU A 292 -49.89 -39.68 27.03
C LEU A 292 -50.31 -39.29 28.45
N ASP A 293 -50.60 -38.02 28.70
CA ASP A 293 -51.06 -37.53 29.99
C ASP A 293 -52.44 -38.10 30.35
N ILE A 294 -53.32 -38.27 29.35
CA ILE A 294 -54.63 -38.93 29.49
C ILE A 294 -54.47 -40.44 29.74
N GLU A 295 -53.69 -41.14 28.90
CA GLU A 295 -53.47 -42.59 29.03
C GLU A 295 -52.74 -42.95 30.34
N GLY A 296 -51.86 -42.07 30.83
CA GLY A 296 -51.16 -42.21 32.11
C GLY A 296 -51.99 -41.86 33.34
N GLY A 297 -53.23 -41.36 33.14
CA GLY A 297 -54.12 -40.94 34.22
C GLY A 297 -53.61 -39.72 34.99
N SER A 298 -52.78 -38.88 34.37
CA SER A 298 -52.36 -37.58 34.90
C SER A 298 -53.49 -36.54 34.76
N ILE A 299 -54.38 -36.75 33.80
CA ILE A 299 -55.60 -35.94 33.60
C ILE A 299 -56.81 -36.70 34.16
N PRO A 300 -57.66 -36.06 35.00
CA PRO A 300 -58.90 -36.64 35.50
C PRO A 300 -59.82 -37.10 34.36
N LEU A 301 -60.54 -38.22 34.57
CA LEU A 301 -61.31 -38.88 33.51
C LEU A 301 -62.43 -38.01 32.92
N ASP A 302 -63.05 -37.17 33.76
CA ASP A 302 -64.05 -36.17 33.38
C ASP A 302 -63.47 -35.11 32.43
N GLN A 303 -62.22 -34.67 32.67
CA GLN A 303 -61.52 -33.72 31.80
C GLN A 303 -60.87 -34.38 30.57
N ALA A 304 -60.50 -35.65 30.68
CA ALA A 304 -59.91 -36.42 29.58
C ALA A 304 -60.89 -36.60 28.41
N GLY A 305 -62.18 -36.81 28.70
CA GLY A 305 -63.23 -36.87 27.68
C GLY A 305 -63.35 -35.57 26.90
N GLU A 306 -63.42 -34.42 27.60
CA GLU A 306 -63.52 -33.10 26.97
C GLU A 306 -62.29 -32.77 26.10
N GLN A 307 -61.08 -33.11 26.56
CA GLN A 307 -59.86 -32.86 25.80
C GLN A 307 -59.73 -33.77 24.57
N LEU A 308 -60.12 -35.05 24.67
CA LEU A 308 -60.14 -35.95 23.51
C LEU A 308 -61.19 -35.52 22.48
N ASP A 309 -62.37 -35.09 22.92
CA ASP A 309 -63.41 -34.57 22.04
C ASP A 309 -62.94 -33.28 21.34
N ALA A 310 -62.24 -32.39 22.05
CA ALA A 310 -61.66 -31.19 21.46
C ALA A 310 -60.59 -31.52 20.39
N LEU A 311 -59.71 -32.48 20.66
CA LEU A 311 -58.71 -32.95 19.69
C LEU A 311 -59.37 -33.62 18.47
N LEU A 312 -60.45 -34.38 18.67
CA LEU A 312 -61.20 -35.04 17.60
C LEU A 312 -61.96 -34.01 16.74
N GLN A 313 -62.61 -33.02 17.36
CA GLN A 313 -63.30 -31.93 16.66
C GLN A 313 -62.32 -31.05 15.87
N ALA A 314 -61.13 -30.81 16.41
CA ALA A 314 -60.05 -30.14 15.69
C ALA A 314 -59.44 -31.00 14.57
N GLY A 315 -59.86 -32.28 14.42
CA GLY A 315 -59.36 -33.19 13.41
C GLY A 315 -57.94 -33.70 13.65
N LEU A 316 -57.38 -33.49 14.84
CA LEU A 316 -55.99 -33.81 15.19
C LEU A 316 -55.80 -35.29 15.59
N ILE A 317 -56.89 -35.97 15.95
CA ILE A 317 -56.89 -37.41 16.23
C ILE A 317 -58.04 -38.09 15.50
N SER A 318 -57.89 -39.39 15.24
CA SER A 318 -58.94 -40.19 14.60
C SER A 318 -59.96 -40.71 15.63
N ARG A 319 -61.15 -41.12 15.18
CA ARG A 319 -62.16 -41.76 16.05
C ARG A 319 -61.66 -43.05 16.70
N SER A 320 -60.76 -43.80 16.04
CA SER A 320 -60.17 -45.01 16.62
C SER A 320 -59.14 -44.66 17.70
N THR A 321 -58.30 -43.64 17.48
CA THR A 321 -57.36 -43.11 18.48
C THR A 321 -58.11 -42.57 19.70
N HIS A 322 -59.19 -41.82 19.49
CA HIS A 322 -60.07 -41.30 20.54
C HIS A 322 -60.60 -42.43 21.43
N LYS A 323 -61.25 -43.43 20.82
CA LYS A 323 -61.83 -44.56 21.56
C LYS A 323 -60.77 -45.34 22.34
N SER A 324 -59.64 -45.65 21.70
CA SER A 324 -58.52 -46.37 22.31
C SER A 324 -57.94 -45.62 23.53
N SER A 325 -57.77 -44.30 23.42
CA SER A 325 -57.20 -43.48 24.50
C SER A 325 -58.17 -43.34 25.68
N LEU A 326 -59.48 -43.24 25.41
CA LEU A 326 -60.53 -43.22 26.43
C LEU A 326 -60.59 -44.55 27.21
N ASP A 327 -60.53 -45.68 26.50
CA ASP A 327 -60.53 -47.02 27.10
C ASP A 327 -59.29 -47.23 28.00
N LYS A 328 -58.13 -46.72 27.57
CA LYS A 328 -56.89 -46.72 28.37
C LYS A 328 -56.98 -45.80 29.59
N ALA A 329 -57.55 -44.61 29.45
CA ALA A 329 -57.74 -43.69 30.58
C ALA A 329 -58.68 -44.27 31.64
N GLN A 330 -59.76 -44.95 31.23
CA GLN A 330 -60.68 -45.65 32.14
C GLN A 330 -59.98 -46.76 32.92
N THR A 331 -59.14 -47.56 32.24
CA THR A 331 -58.38 -48.64 32.88
C THR A 331 -57.24 -48.13 33.77
N ALA A 332 -56.65 -46.97 33.47
CA ALA A 332 -55.68 -46.31 34.34
C ALA A 332 -56.36 -45.73 35.60
N SER A 333 -57.54 -45.13 35.44
CA SER A 333 -58.32 -44.57 36.56
C SER A 333 -58.83 -45.64 37.53
N SER A 334 -59.26 -46.81 37.02
CA SER A 334 -59.70 -47.91 37.88
C SER A 334 -58.56 -48.50 38.71
N LYS A 335 -57.36 -48.64 38.12
CA LYS A 335 -56.16 -49.10 38.84
C LYS A 335 -55.71 -48.14 39.94
N LYS A 336 -55.82 -46.83 39.75
CA LYS A 336 -55.50 -45.83 40.80
C LYS A 336 -56.49 -45.85 41.96
N ALA A 337 -57.73 -46.25 41.73
CA ALA A 337 -58.75 -46.35 42.79
C ALA A 337 -58.61 -47.61 43.66
N GLU A 338 -57.86 -48.62 43.21
CA GLU A 338 -57.62 -49.88 43.93
C GLU A 338 -56.36 -49.86 44.83
N THR A 339 -55.52 -48.81 44.72
CA THR A 339 -54.30 -48.57 45.54
C THR A 339 -54.50 -47.48 46.56
#